data_AF-T0YD03-F1
#
_entry.id   AF-T0YD03-F1
#
_cell.length_a   1.000
_cell.length_b   1.000
_cell.length_c   1.000
_cell.angle_alpha   90.00
_cell.angle_beta   90.00
_cell.angle_gamma   90.00
#
_symmetry.space_group_name_H-M   'P 1'
#
loop_
_entity.id
_entity.type
_entity.pdbx_description
1 polymer ?
#
loop_
_entity_poly.entity_id
_entity_poly.type
_entity_poly.pdbx_seq_one_letter_code
_entity_poly.pdbx_strand_id
1 'polypeptide(L)'
;MKGFNELVDRLHEISNQWIPSNRIHDTGIGKTLEDLLGIEENNFPGPNGEKVELKSIRKSSSSMISLFTKTPSPSASIKRLLEDYGYPSEKDPTKSNLHVDLYGNRYTEIKGIPSLRLEVTSDGINIVNMDKEFYVGWDYAVLRASFDAKLHRVLLVKADSRYYNGREEFNYNE
;
A
#
# COMPACT_ATOMS: atom_id res chain seq x y z
N MET A 1 -12.09 -0.23 -20.80
CA MET A 1 -11.87 -0.30 -19.33
C MET A 1 -13.16 0.16 -18.67
N LYS A 2 -13.45 -0.24 -17.43
CA LYS A 2 -14.70 0.16 -16.78
C LYS A 2 -14.70 1.64 -16.43
N GLY A 3 -15.81 2.31 -16.69
CA GLY A 3 -16.02 3.72 -16.35
C GLY A 3 -16.39 3.89 -14.87
N PHE A 4 -16.28 5.12 -14.34
CA PHE A 4 -16.61 5.40 -12.94
C PHE A 4 -18.04 5.01 -12.55
N ASN A 5 -19.03 5.40 -13.36
CA ASN A 5 -20.43 5.10 -13.06
C ASN A 5 -20.71 3.59 -13.08
N GLU A 6 -20.12 2.87 -14.05
CA GLU A 6 -20.23 1.41 -14.11
C GLU A 6 -19.67 0.75 -12.84
N LEU A 7 -18.54 1.24 -12.32
CA LEU A 7 -17.98 0.74 -11.07
C LEU A 7 -18.93 1.00 -9.88
N VAL A 8 -19.51 2.19 -9.80
CA VAL A 8 -20.45 2.56 -8.72
C VAL A 8 -21.72 1.71 -8.76
N ASP A 9 -22.30 1.51 -9.95
CA ASP A 9 -23.50 0.69 -10.13
C ASP A 9 -23.23 -0.76 -9.68
N ARG A 10 -22.07 -1.31 -10.08
CA ARG A 10 -21.65 -2.66 -9.66
C ARG A 10 -21.39 -2.76 -8.16
N LEU A 11 -20.86 -1.72 -7.53
CA LEU A 11 -20.71 -1.66 -6.07
C LEU A 11 -22.06 -1.66 -5.37
N HIS A 12 -23.05 -0.95 -5.90
CA HIS A 12 -24.41 -0.97 -5.36
C HIS A 12 -25.08 -2.35 -5.48
N GLU A 13 -24.82 -3.10 -6.56
CA GLU A 13 -25.32 -4.47 -6.73
C GLU A 13 -24.80 -5.44 -5.63
N ILE A 14 -23.56 -5.25 -5.18
CA ILE A 14 -22.90 -6.15 -4.22
C ILE A 14 -22.99 -5.70 -2.76
N SER A 15 -23.43 -4.47 -2.48
CA SER A 15 -23.29 -3.84 -1.15
C SER A 15 -24.11 -4.51 -0.04
N ASN A 16 -25.17 -5.22 -0.38
CA ASN A 16 -26.01 -5.96 0.57
C ASN A 16 -25.66 -7.46 0.69
N GLN A 17 -24.51 -7.88 0.16
CA GLN A 17 -24.11 -9.29 0.10
C GLN A 17 -22.87 -9.59 0.95
N TRP A 18 -22.81 -10.78 1.54
CA TRP A 18 -21.59 -11.30 2.16
C TRP A 18 -20.86 -12.17 1.13
N ILE A 19 -19.68 -11.74 0.69
CA ILE A 19 -18.89 -12.43 -0.32
C ILE A 19 -17.68 -13.12 0.33
N PRO A 20 -17.51 -14.44 0.14
CA PRO A 20 -16.32 -15.16 0.58
C PRO A 20 -15.04 -14.65 -0.09
N SER A 21 -13.98 -14.46 0.69
CA SER A 21 -12.69 -14.00 0.18
C SER A 21 -12.09 -14.96 -0.84
N ASN A 22 -11.68 -14.47 -2.00
CA ASN A 22 -11.02 -15.24 -3.06
C ASN A 22 -9.54 -15.55 -2.76
N ARG A 23 -8.95 -14.90 -1.74
CA ARG A 23 -7.54 -15.08 -1.38
C ARG A 23 -7.35 -15.04 0.13
N ILE A 24 -6.39 -15.80 0.63
CA ILE A 24 -6.03 -15.82 2.05
C ILE A 24 -5.22 -14.54 2.37
N HIS A 25 -5.34 -14.05 3.61
CA HIS A 25 -4.61 -12.91 4.16
C HIS A 25 -5.09 -11.53 3.68
N ASP A 26 -4.32 -10.49 4.01
CA ASP A 26 -4.74 -9.08 3.93
C ASP A 26 -5.17 -8.65 2.54
N THR A 27 -4.50 -9.17 1.51
CA THR A 27 -4.79 -8.88 0.08
C THR A 27 -6.14 -9.46 -0.41
N GLY A 28 -6.80 -10.30 0.39
CA GLY A 28 -8.07 -10.94 0.04
C GLY A 28 -9.20 -9.95 -0.25
N ILE A 29 -9.32 -8.89 0.54
CA ILE A 29 -10.38 -7.88 0.38
C ILE A 29 -10.30 -7.16 -0.98
N GLY A 30 -9.09 -6.78 -1.40
CA GLY A 30 -8.87 -6.10 -2.68
C GLY A 30 -9.05 -7.05 -3.85
N LYS A 31 -8.44 -8.22 -3.78
CA LYS A 31 -8.53 -9.20 -4.86
C LYS A 31 -9.96 -9.65 -5.12
N THR A 32 -10.72 -9.90 -4.05
CA THR A 32 -12.13 -10.30 -4.15
C THR A 32 -12.96 -9.20 -4.80
N LEU A 33 -12.72 -7.93 -4.45
CA LEU A 33 -13.44 -6.81 -5.04
C LEU A 33 -13.12 -6.64 -6.52
N GLU A 34 -11.84 -6.74 -6.90
CA GLU A 34 -11.41 -6.70 -8.30
C GLU A 34 -12.10 -7.81 -9.12
N ASP A 35 -12.14 -9.04 -8.60
CA ASP A 35 -12.79 -10.17 -9.27
C ASP A 35 -14.31 -9.94 -9.46
N LEU A 36 -15.01 -9.44 -8.43
CA LEU A 36 -16.45 -9.11 -8.51
C LEU A 36 -16.73 -8.01 -9.55
N LEU A 37 -15.84 -7.04 -9.65
CA LEU A 37 -15.94 -5.96 -10.61
C LEU A 37 -15.44 -6.35 -11.99
N GLY A 38 -14.88 -7.55 -12.19
CA GLY A 38 -14.33 -8.02 -13.46
C GLY A 38 -13.08 -7.25 -13.89
N ILE A 39 -12.26 -6.85 -12.93
CA ILE A 39 -10.98 -6.18 -13.14
C ILE A 39 -9.88 -7.25 -13.05
N GLU A 40 -9.16 -7.47 -14.16
CA GLU A 40 -8.01 -8.36 -14.15
C GLU A 40 -6.84 -7.72 -13.39
N GLU A 41 -6.13 -8.55 -12.61
CA GLU A 41 -4.97 -8.11 -11.86
C GLU A 41 -3.86 -7.68 -12.84
N ASN A 42 -3.49 -6.40 -12.76
CA ASN A 42 -2.47 -5.82 -13.62
C ASN A 42 -1.21 -5.48 -12.80
N ASN A 43 -0.07 -6.07 -13.17
CA ASN A 43 1.22 -5.77 -12.56
C ASN A 43 1.86 -4.47 -13.08
N PHE A 44 1.29 -3.84 -14.11
CA PHE A 44 1.78 -2.57 -14.64
C PHE A 44 1.30 -1.37 -13.79
N PRO A 45 2.15 -0.34 -13.61
CA PRO A 45 1.77 0.87 -12.88
C PRO A 45 0.78 1.70 -13.70
N GLY A 46 -0.51 1.43 -13.50
CA GLY A 46 -1.64 2.17 -14.06
C GLY A 46 -2.91 2.01 -13.19
N PRO A 47 -3.98 2.78 -13.48
CA PRO A 47 -5.25 2.69 -12.77
C PRO A 47 -6.01 1.40 -13.13
N ASN A 48 -6.89 0.94 -12.24
CA ASN A 48 -7.71 -0.26 -12.45
C ASN A 48 -8.85 -0.06 -13.48
N GLY A 49 -9.31 1.17 -13.68
CA GLY A 49 -10.36 1.54 -14.65
C GLY A 49 -9.95 2.71 -15.54
N GLU A 50 -10.92 3.35 -16.20
CA GLU A 50 -10.67 4.58 -16.98
C GLU A 50 -10.31 5.76 -16.06
N LYS A 51 -9.05 5.83 -15.66
CA LYS A 51 -8.50 6.81 -14.70
C LYS A 51 -9.10 6.71 -13.29
N VAL A 52 -9.62 5.55 -12.90
CA VAL A 52 -10.08 5.27 -11.54
C VAL A 52 -9.18 4.19 -10.94
N GLU A 53 -8.51 4.52 -9.84
CA GLU A 53 -7.82 3.57 -8.97
C GLU A 53 -8.79 3.06 -7.91
N LEU A 54 -8.92 1.74 -7.80
CA LEU A 54 -9.76 1.10 -6.81
C LEU A 54 -8.92 0.69 -5.61
N LYS A 55 -9.35 1.08 -4.41
CA LYS A 55 -8.75 0.65 -3.14
C LYS A 55 -9.83 0.07 -2.26
N SER A 56 -9.49 -0.94 -1.46
CA SER A 56 -10.42 -1.51 -0.47
C SER A 56 -9.79 -1.66 0.90
N ILE A 57 -10.55 -1.41 1.96
CA ILE A 57 -10.10 -1.55 3.34
C ILE A 57 -11.18 -2.18 4.23
N ARG A 58 -10.79 -2.99 5.21
CA ARG A 58 -11.70 -3.50 6.24
C ARG A 58 -12.06 -2.33 7.17
N LYS A 59 -13.34 -2.10 7.49
CA LYS A 59 -13.77 -0.99 8.36
C LYS A 59 -13.14 -1.03 9.74
N SER A 60 -12.89 -2.23 10.26
CA SER A 60 -12.20 -2.46 11.53
C SER A 60 -10.69 -2.21 11.48
N SER A 61 -10.10 -2.05 10.29
CA SER A 61 -8.67 -1.86 10.14
C SER A 61 -8.26 -0.43 10.49
N SER A 62 -7.26 -0.31 11.36
CA SER A 62 -6.54 0.94 11.61
C SER A 62 -5.32 1.12 10.70
N SER A 63 -5.14 0.25 9.71
CA SER A 63 -3.98 0.28 8.82
C SER A 63 -4.04 1.45 7.85
N MET A 64 -2.86 1.94 7.45
CA MET A 64 -2.76 2.95 6.40
C MET A 64 -3.19 2.40 5.04
N ILE A 65 -3.72 3.28 4.19
CA ILE A 65 -4.04 2.94 2.80
C ILE A 65 -2.81 3.18 1.93
N SER A 66 -2.30 2.11 1.33
CA SER A 66 -1.20 2.20 0.36
C SER A 66 -1.66 2.87 -0.93
N LEU A 67 -1.18 4.10 -1.16
CA LEU A 67 -1.50 4.88 -2.36
C LEU A 67 -0.79 4.30 -3.59
N PHE A 68 0.55 4.28 -3.57
CA PHE A 68 1.40 3.69 -4.61
C PHE A 68 2.75 3.26 -4.02
N THR A 69 3.49 2.45 -4.77
CA THR A 69 4.85 2.01 -4.43
C THR A 69 5.83 2.63 -5.42
N LYS A 70 6.93 3.19 -4.91
CA LYS A 70 8.01 3.71 -5.74
C LYS A 70 9.37 3.43 -5.12
N THR A 71 10.28 2.82 -5.89
CA THR A 71 11.66 2.61 -5.46
C THR A 71 12.40 3.95 -5.36
N PRO A 72 13.08 4.23 -4.23
CA PRO A 72 13.87 5.46 -4.08
C PRO A 72 15.19 5.39 -4.86
N SER A 73 15.84 6.55 -4.98
CA SER A 73 17.16 6.72 -5.60
C SER A 73 18.20 7.14 -4.55
N PRO A 74 19.47 6.71 -4.66
CA PRO A 74 19.94 5.65 -5.55
C PRO A 74 19.50 4.27 -5.05
N SER A 75 18.97 3.43 -5.94
CA SER A 75 18.42 2.11 -5.55
C SER A 75 19.48 1.18 -4.94
N ALA A 76 20.75 1.33 -5.33
CA ALA A 76 21.87 0.58 -4.78
C ALA A 76 22.04 0.80 -3.26
N SER A 77 21.68 1.98 -2.74
CA SER A 77 21.80 2.30 -1.32
C SER A 77 20.65 1.74 -0.46
N ILE A 78 19.62 1.14 -1.06
CA ILE A 78 18.60 0.39 -0.31
C ILE A 78 19.21 -0.82 0.41
N LYS A 79 20.24 -1.44 -0.20
CA LYS A 79 20.98 -2.54 0.43
C LYS A 79 21.62 -2.09 1.74
N ARG A 80 22.17 -0.87 1.77
CA ARG A 80 22.77 -0.27 2.96
C ARG A 80 21.75 -0.08 4.09
N LEU A 81 20.53 0.37 3.78
CA LEU A 81 19.46 0.44 4.78
C LEU A 81 19.18 -0.92 5.42
N LEU A 82 19.14 -1.98 4.61
CA LEU A 82 18.92 -3.34 5.09
C LEU A 82 20.11 -3.87 5.90
N GLU A 83 21.34 -3.53 5.52
CA GLU A 83 22.56 -3.91 6.24
C GLU A 83 22.64 -3.21 7.61
N ASP A 84 22.36 -1.91 7.67
CA ASP A 84 22.48 -1.11 8.89
C ASP A 84 21.31 -1.35 9.87
N TYR A 85 20.08 -1.52 9.36
CA TYR A 85 18.87 -1.56 10.18
C TYR A 85 18.07 -2.86 10.11
N GLY A 86 18.44 -3.79 9.22
CA GLY A 86 17.72 -5.04 9.03
C GLY A 86 17.77 -5.96 10.25
N TYR A 87 16.83 -6.89 10.29
CA TYR A 87 16.73 -7.94 11.31
C TYR A 87 16.48 -9.30 10.65
N PRO A 88 16.94 -10.41 11.25
CA PRO A 88 16.71 -11.74 10.69
C PRO A 88 15.23 -12.02 10.43
N SER A 89 14.92 -12.59 9.27
CA SER A 89 13.57 -13.00 8.91
C SER A 89 13.14 -14.18 9.76
N GLU A 90 11.92 -14.12 10.31
CA GLU A 90 11.33 -15.23 11.06
C GLU A 90 11.15 -16.49 10.20
N LYS A 91 10.94 -16.32 8.88
CA LYS A 91 10.75 -17.45 7.95
C LYS A 91 12.06 -18.10 7.54
N ASP A 92 13.15 -17.34 7.52
CA ASP A 92 14.46 -17.76 7.04
C ASP A 92 15.54 -16.89 7.71
N PRO A 93 16.14 -17.34 8.82
CA PRO A 93 17.11 -16.54 9.58
C PRO A 93 18.38 -16.15 8.79
N THR A 94 18.61 -16.74 7.62
CA THR A 94 19.72 -16.37 6.73
C THR A 94 19.46 -15.10 5.92
N LYS A 95 18.21 -14.61 5.93
CA LYS A 95 17.78 -13.39 5.25
C LYS A 95 17.48 -12.30 6.25
N SER A 96 17.74 -11.06 5.87
CA SER A 96 17.34 -9.87 6.63
C SER A 96 16.05 -9.28 6.05
N ASN A 97 15.17 -8.82 6.94
CA ASN A 97 14.02 -8.00 6.61
C ASN A 97 14.17 -6.60 7.23
N LEU A 98 13.48 -5.63 6.64
CA LEU A 98 13.29 -4.31 7.23
C LEU A 98 11.86 -3.86 6.91
N HIS A 99 10.97 -3.97 7.89
CA HIS A 99 9.62 -3.42 7.81
C HIS A 99 9.51 -2.27 8.81
N VAL A 100 9.38 -1.05 8.31
CA VAL A 100 9.36 0.16 9.12
C VAL A 100 8.48 1.22 8.46
N ASP A 101 7.64 1.87 9.26
CA ASP A 101 6.90 3.06 8.85
C ASP A 101 7.74 4.29 9.19
N LEU A 102 8.06 5.12 8.20
CA LEU A 102 8.84 6.35 8.40
C LEU A 102 7.94 7.58 8.36
N TYR A 103 8.30 8.59 9.16
CA TYR A 103 7.51 9.80 9.32
C TYR A 103 8.38 11.05 9.16
N GLY A 104 7.78 12.14 8.68
CA GLY A 104 8.47 13.43 8.52
C GLY A 104 8.67 14.20 9.83
N ASN A 105 7.83 13.92 10.82
CA ASN A 105 7.76 14.69 12.08
C ASN A 105 8.43 14.01 13.27
N ARG A 106 8.94 12.78 13.11
CA ARG A 106 9.59 12.03 14.19
C ARG A 106 10.55 10.99 13.62
N TYR A 107 11.49 10.57 14.47
CA TYR A 107 12.26 9.37 14.22
C TYR A 107 11.44 8.14 14.57
N THR A 108 11.50 7.14 13.71
CA THR A 108 10.96 5.81 13.97
C THR A 108 12.01 5.00 14.72
N GLU A 109 11.54 4.29 15.74
CA GLU A 109 12.36 3.36 16.48
C GLU A 109 12.52 2.04 15.71
N ILE A 110 13.76 1.58 15.62
CA ILE A 110 14.09 0.26 15.09
C ILE A 110 14.82 -0.47 16.22
N LYS A 111 14.28 -1.62 16.64
CA LYS A 111 14.78 -2.40 17.79
C LYS A 111 14.86 -1.57 19.09
N GLY A 112 13.89 -0.67 19.30
CA GLY A 112 13.81 0.19 20.49
C GLY A 112 14.76 1.40 20.49
N ILE A 113 15.38 1.70 19.35
CA ILE A 113 16.32 2.83 19.21
C ILE A 113 15.80 3.78 18.13
N PRO A 114 15.58 5.08 18.42
CA PRO A 114 15.29 6.08 17.41
C PRO A 114 16.35 6.06 16.32
N SER A 115 15.95 5.77 15.07
CA SER A 115 16.91 5.39 14.03
C SER A 115 16.76 6.22 12.75
N LEU A 116 15.57 6.20 12.14
CA LEU A 116 15.34 6.76 10.81
C LEU A 116 14.15 7.71 10.80
N ARG A 117 14.16 8.72 9.92
CA ARG A 117 13.00 9.57 9.62
C ARG A 117 12.93 9.92 8.15
N LEU A 118 11.80 10.48 7.74
CA LEU A 118 11.71 11.21 6.47
C LEU A 118 12.16 12.65 6.69
N GLU A 119 13.02 13.15 5.81
CA GLU A 119 13.39 14.54 5.71
C GLU A 119 12.78 15.12 4.44
N VAL A 120 11.93 16.12 4.60
CA VAL A 120 11.28 16.82 3.49
C VAL A 120 12.13 18.03 3.15
N THR A 121 12.64 18.07 1.93
CA THR A 121 13.49 19.14 1.41
C THR A 121 12.76 19.92 0.32
N SER A 122 13.40 20.92 -0.28
CA SER A 122 12.81 21.67 -1.40
C SER A 122 12.67 20.85 -2.68
N ASP A 123 13.47 19.79 -2.83
CA ASP A 123 13.62 18.97 -4.04
C ASP A 123 13.03 17.56 -3.92
N GLY A 124 12.79 17.07 -2.70
CA GLY A 124 12.25 15.73 -2.50
C GLY A 124 11.97 15.32 -1.06
N ILE A 125 11.92 14.00 -0.87
CA ILE A 125 11.75 13.35 0.42
C ILE A 125 12.86 12.32 0.59
N ASN A 126 13.62 12.43 1.66
CA ASN A 126 14.81 11.63 1.90
C ASN A 126 14.66 10.77 3.16
N ILE A 127 15.29 9.60 3.19
CA ILE A 127 15.47 8.80 4.40
C ILE A 127 16.81 9.18 5.01
N VAL A 128 16.76 9.66 6.26
CA VAL A 128 17.95 10.07 7.01
C VAL A 128 18.00 9.43 8.39
N ASN A 129 19.21 9.23 8.91
CA ASN A 129 19.41 8.76 10.28
C ASN A 129 19.46 9.92 11.31
N MET A 130 19.76 9.58 12.56
CA MET A 130 19.89 10.54 13.67
C MET A 130 20.99 11.58 13.43
N ASP A 131 22.07 11.19 12.76
CA ASP A 131 23.21 12.06 12.42
C ASP A 131 22.99 12.86 11.12
N LYS A 132 21.77 12.84 10.57
CA LYS A 132 21.40 13.45 9.27
C LYS A 132 22.13 12.84 8.08
N GLU A 133 22.64 11.62 8.22
CA GLU A 133 23.20 10.91 7.09
C GLU A 133 22.09 10.50 6.12
N PHE A 134 22.28 10.83 4.85
CA PHE A 134 21.39 10.49 3.75
C PHE A 134 21.62 9.06 3.27
N TYR A 135 20.54 8.29 3.14
CA TYR A 135 20.59 6.94 2.56
C TYR A 135 20.07 6.92 1.13
N VAL A 136 18.80 7.28 0.96
CA VAL A 136 18.05 7.26 -0.29
C VAL A 136 16.91 8.27 -0.22
N GLY A 137 16.33 8.65 -1.35
CA GLY A 137 15.18 9.53 -1.39
C GLY A 137 14.40 9.47 -2.69
N TRP A 138 13.43 10.37 -2.81
CA TRP A 138 12.58 10.53 -3.97
C TRP A 138 12.46 12.01 -4.35
N ASP A 139 12.84 12.33 -5.57
CA ASP A 139 12.61 13.65 -6.14
C ASP A 139 11.11 13.89 -6.37
N TYR A 140 10.66 15.14 -6.18
CA TYR A 140 9.26 15.47 -6.40
C TYR A 140 8.78 15.21 -7.84
N ALA A 141 9.64 15.34 -8.84
CA ALA A 141 9.29 15.03 -10.23
C ALA A 141 8.90 13.55 -10.38
N VAL A 142 9.62 12.65 -9.72
CA VAL A 142 9.39 11.21 -9.76
C VAL A 142 8.12 10.82 -8.99
N LEU A 143 7.91 11.44 -7.82
CA LEU A 143 6.69 11.24 -7.03
C LEU A 143 5.45 11.75 -7.77
N ARG A 144 5.54 12.94 -8.37
CA ARG A 144 4.46 13.54 -9.17
C ARG A 144 4.10 12.66 -10.36
N ALA A 145 5.08 12.20 -11.14
CA ALA A 145 4.83 11.30 -12.26
C ALA A 145 4.14 9.99 -11.81
N SER A 146 4.51 9.44 -10.66
CA SER A 146 3.91 8.22 -10.11
C SER A 146 2.48 8.46 -9.63
N PHE A 147 2.23 9.61 -8.99
CA PHE A 147 0.90 10.06 -8.58
C PHE A 147 0.00 10.25 -9.80
N ASP A 148 0.45 11.04 -10.78
CA ASP A 148 -0.32 11.36 -11.99
C ASP A 148 -0.60 10.12 -12.83
N ALA A 149 0.30 9.14 -12.87
CA ALA A 149 0.06 7.90 -13.61
C ALA A 149 -1.10 7.05 -13.03
N LYS A 150 -1.33 7.12 -11.71
CA LYS A 150 -2.16 6.13 -11.00
C LYS A 150 -3.35 6.74 -10.25
N LEU A 151 -3.19 7.89 -9.62
CA LEU A 151 -4.12 8.41 -8.60
C LEU A 151 -4.99 9.58 -9.07
N HIS A 152 -5.35 9.60 -10.36
CA HIS A 152 -6.27 10.60 -10.93
C HIS A 152 -7.60 10.70 -10.16
N ARG A 153 -8.18 9.54 -9.83
CA ARG A 153 -9.37 9.41 -8.99
C ARG A 153 -9.23 8.12 -8.20
N VAL A 154 -9.38 8.20 -6.89
CA VAL A 154 -9.35 7.03 -6.01
C VAL A 154 -10.77 6.73 -5.54
N LEU A 155 -11.23 5.52 -5.82
CA LEU A 155 -12.45 4.97 -5.25
C LEU A 155 -12.06 4.06 -4.09
N LEU A 156 -12.25 4.54 -2.86
CA LEU A 156 -12.00 3.77 -1.66
C LEU A 156 -13.30 3.08 -1.24
N VAL A 157 -13.29 1.75 -1.23
CA VAL A 157 -14.41 0.91 -0.81
C VAL A 157 -14.09 0.30 0.56
N LYS A 158 -14.93 0.54 1.54
CA LYS A 158 -14.80 -0.07 2.87
C LYS A 158 -15.75 -1.25 2.99
N ALA A 159 -15.27 -2.31 3.63
CA ALA A 159 -16.06 -3.50 3.87
C ALA A 159 -16.09 -3.87 5.35
N ASP A 160 -17.25 -4.30 5.82
CA ASP A 160 -17.30 -5.13 7.02
C ASP A 160 -16.72 -6.52 6.70
N SER A 161 -16.04 -7.12 7.67
CA SER A 161 -15.42 -8.43 7.53
C SER A 161 -15.84 -9.36 8.65
N ARG A 162 -16.10 -10.63 8.34
CA ARG A 162 -16.38 -11.67 9.33
C ARG A 162 -15.72 -12.99 8.92
N TYR A 163 -15.56 -13.91 9.87
CA TYR A 163 -15.23 -15.30 9.57
C TYR A 163 -16.48 -16.17 9.67
N TYR A 164 -16.78 -16.91 8.60
CA TYR A 164 -17.88 -17.85 8.53
C TYR A 164 -17.40 -19.16 7.90
N ASN A 165 -17.65 -20.29 8.55
CA ASN A 165 -17.21 -21.63 8.09
C ASN A 165 -15.73 -21.72 7.71
N GLY A 166 -14.84 -21.07 8.49
CA GLY A 166 -13.39 -21.10 8.27
C GLY A 166 -12.89 -20.22 7.12
N ARG A 167 -13.76 -19.41 6.50
CA ARG A 167 -13.40 -18.47 5.43
C ARG A 167 -13.78 -17.05 5.85
N GLU A 168 -12.93 -16.09 5.51
CA GLU A 168 -13.26 -14.68 5.67
C GLU A 168 -14.31 -14.28 4.60
N GLU A 169 -15.30 -13.50 4.98
CA GLU A 169 -16.30 -12.92 4.11
C GLU A 169 -16.31 -11.40 4.26
N PHE A 170 -16.61 -10.70 3.15
CA PHE A 170 -16.66 -9.24 3.08
C PHE A 170 -18.06 -8.76 2.70
N ASN A 171 -18.50 -7.66 3.30
CA ASN A 171 -19.67 -6.91 2.88
C ASN A 171 -19.24 -5.48 2.51
N TYR A 172 -19.14 -5.20 1.21
CA TYR A 172 -18.63 -3.94 0.65
C TYR A 172 -19.71 -2.85 0.64
N ASN A 173 -19.86 -2.13 1.75
CA ASN A 173 -21.06 -1.32 2.02
C ASN A 173 -20.81 0.18 2.22
N GLU A 174 -19.60 0.67 1.94
CA GLU A 174 -19.25 2.09 2.00
C GLU A 174 -18.18 2.46 0.97
#